data_AF-A0A9D1NR86-F1
#
_entry.id   AF-A0A9D1NR86-F1
#
_cell.length_a   1.000
_cell.length_b   1.000
_cell.length_c   1.000
_cell.angle_alpha   90.00
_cell.angle_beta   90.00
_cell.angle_gamma   90.00
#
_symmetry.space_group_name_H-M   'P 1'
#
loop_
_entity.id
_entity.type
_entity.pdbx_description
1 polymer ?
#
loop_
_entity_poly.entity_id
_entity_poly.type
_entity_poly.pdbx_seq_one_letter_code
_entity_poly.pdbx_strand_id
1 'polypeptide(L)'
;MERDSLRDLLYCLARLGLFWFINFFGVIMGKTVILGVIGSFVPRLHLYDSPETLSLISFFIPVIFILILFADDAKRHTAYGRYNPVLVSSAMILIGASYYLPCLAVGYIKDIKNAEILKGFYFINYWASEIVGDEVELYNLVGTLALVLLSIFTYLIARRIYLKKFESGEYEYEY
;
A
#
# COMPACT_ATOMS: atom_id res chain seq x y z
N MET A 1 26.27 2.58 -19.29
CA MET A 1 25.78 3.31 -18.11
C MET A 1 24.32 3.76 -18.24
N GLU A 2 23.77 4.00 -19.44
CA GLU A 2 22.33 4.39 -19.61
C GLU A 2 21.32 3.23 -19.49
N ARG A 3 21.75 1.98 -19.69
CA ARG A 3 20.86 0.81 -19.68
C ARG A 3 20.37 0.43 -18.27
N ASP A 4 21.09 0.84 -17.22
CA ASP A 4 20.69 0.60 -15.82
C ASP A 4 19.70 1.67 -15.31
N SER A 5 19.90 2.95 -15.65
CA SER A 5 19.04 4.04 -15.14
C SER A 5 17.60 3.98 -15.66
N LEU A 6 17.41 3.65 -16.95
CA LEU A 6 16.06 3.48 -17.51
C LEU A 6 15.33 2.30 -16.85
N ARG A 7 16.04 1.20 -16.59
CA ARG A 7 15.47 0.00 -15.97
C ARG A 7 15.09 0.26 -14.50
N ASP A 8 15.93 0.98 -13.78
CA ASP A 8 15.69 1.41 -12.41
C ASP A 8 14.49 2.36 -12.32
N LEU A 9 14.39 3.32 -13.25
CA LEU A 9 13.22 4.19 -13.36
C LEU A 9 11.94 3.40 -13.64
N LEU A 10 11.97 2.47 -14.59
CA LEU A 10 10.83 1.63 -14.93
C LEU A 10 10.41 0.74 -13.75
N TYR A 11 11.35 0.24 -12.95
CA TYR A 11 11.03 -0.48 -11.72
C TYR A 11 10.25 0.41 -10.73
N CYS A 12 10.75 1.61 -10.45
CA CYS A 12 10.08 2.56 -9.56
C CYS A 12 8.68 2.94 -10.08
N LEU A 13 8.55 3.24 -11.36
CA LEU A 13 7.27 3.57 -11.99
C LEU A 13 6.30 2.39 -11.99
N ALA A 14 6.76 1.17 -12.24
CA ALA A 14 5.93 -0.02 -12.19
C ALA A 14 5.41 -0.28 -10.78
N ARG A 15 6.23 -0.08 -9.75
CA ARG A 15 5.82 -0.22 -8.34
C ARG A 15 4.85 0.88 -7.92
N LEU A 16 5.07 2.12 -8.36
CA LEU A 16 4.12 3.22 -8.17
C LEU A 16 2.78 2.92 -8.85
N GLY A 17 2.79 2.48 -10.11
CA GLY A 17 1.59 2.14 -10.87
C GLY A 17 0.81 0.97 -10.24
N LEU A 18 1.52 -0.08 -9.79
CA LEU A 18 0.91 -1.20 -9.06
C LEU A 18 0.30 -0.75 -7.74
N PHE A 19 0.96 0.14 -7.02
CA PHE A 19 0.41 0.72 -5.79
C PHE A 19 -0.91 1.46 -6.06
N TRP A 20 -0.97 2.31 -7.09
CA TRP A 20 -2.21 2.99 -7.47
C TRP A 20 -3.30 2.01 -7.87
N PHE A 21 -2.95 0.98 -8.65
CA PHE A 21 -3.88 -0.07 -9.02
C PHE A 21 -4.42 -0.83 -7.80
N ILE A 22 -3.55 -1.18 -6.85
CA ILE A 22 -3.91 -1.83 -5.59
C ILE A 22 -4.83 -0.93 -4.74
N ASN A 23 -4.56 0.37 -4.66
CA ASN A 23 -5.41 1.32 -3.93
C ASN A 23 -6.79 1.45 -4.57
N PHE A 24 -6.86 1.69 -5.88
CA PHE A 24 -8.15 1.75 -6.59
C PHE A 24 -8.92 0.44 -6.45
N PHE A 25 -8.24 -0.69 -6.57
CA PHE A 25 -8.82 -2.01 -6.35
C PHE A 25 -9.34 -2.16 -4.91
N GLY A 26 -8.58 -1.76 -3.90
CA GLY A 26 -8.98 -1.81 -2.49
C GLY A 26 -10.21 -0.95 -2.18
N VAL A 27 -10.31 0.24 -2.78
CA VAL A 27 -11.49 1.11 -2.62
C VAL A 27 -12.70 0.55 -3.34
N ILE A 28 -12.54 0.08 -4.59
CA ILE A 28 -13.63 -0.52 -5.36
C ILE A 28 -14.10 -1.81 -4.67
N MET A 29 -13.20 -2.70 -4.25
CA MET A 29 -13.56 -3.92 -3.54
C MET A 29 -14.21 -3.64 -2.18
N GLY A 30 -13.68 -2.67 -1.43
CA GLY A 30 -14.25 -2.20 -0.17
C GLY A 30 -15.71 -1.77 -0.33
N LYS A 31 -16.04 -1.04 -1.41
CA LYS A 31 -17.42 -0.67 -1.72
C LYS A 31 -18.23 -1.83 -2.30
N THR A 32 -17.72 -2.52 -3.31
CA THR A 32 -18.52 -3.41 -4.16
C THR A 32 -18.69 -4.81 -3.57
N VAL A 33 -17.63 -5.41 -3.03
CA VAL A 33 -17.70 -6.77 -2.48
C VAL A 33 -18.42 -6.80 -1.14
N ILE A 34 -18.32 -5.74 -0.36
CA ILE A 34 -18.87 -5.72 1.00
C ILE A 34 -20.33 -5.27 0.98
N LEU A 35 -20.68 -4.22 0.24
CA LEU A 35 -22.09 -3.84 0.03
C LEU A 35 -22.85 -4.90 -0.78
N GLY A 36 -22.21 -5.48 -1.79
CA GLY A 36 -22.85 -6.42 -2.71
C GLY A 36 -22.96 -7.85 -2.19
N VAL A 37 -21.85 -8.44 -1.71
CA VAL A 37 -21.84 -9.87 -1.32
C VAL A 37 -22.24 -10.02 0.14
N ILE A 38 -21.59 -9.31 1.07
CA ILE A 38 -21.82 -9.50 2.51
C ILE A 38 -23.17 -8.90 2.92
N GLY A 39 -23.52 -7.72 2.39
CA GLY A 39 -24.84 -7.10 2.59
C GLY A 39 -26.02 -7.99 2.14
N SER A 40 -25.81 -8.84 1.13
CA SER A 40 -26.82 -9.80 0.67
C SER A 40 -27.05 -10.97 1.65
N PHE A 41 -26.05 -11.33 2.46
CA PHE A 41 -26.15 -12.44 3.42
C PHE A 41 -26.46 -11.97 4.85
N VAL A 42 -26.12 -10.73 5.20
CA VAL A 42 -26.33 -10.20 6.56
C VAL A 42 -26.95 -8.80 6.51
N PRO A 43 -28.28 -8.68 6.37
CA PRO A 43 -28.98 -7.42 6.06
C PRO A 43 -29.07 -6.38 7.19
N ARG A 44 -28.37 -6.56 8.32
CA ARG A 44 -28.49 -5.70 9.53
C ARG A 44 -27.18 -5.27 10.20
N LEU A 45 -26.05 -5.37 9.50
CA LEU A 45 -24.81 -4.82 10.06
C LEU A 45 -24.80 -3.30 9.78
N HIS A 46 -25.07 -2.49 10.81
CA HIS A 46 -24.87 -1.02 10.74
C HIS A 46 -23.45 -0.59 10.33
N LEU A 47 -22.51 -1.53 10.32
CA LEU A 47 -21.16 -1.39 9.81
C LEU A 47 -21.10 -1.00 8.32
N TYR A 48 -22.12 -1.28 7.51
CA TYR A 48 -22.07 -1.09 6.04
C TYR A 48 -22.22 0.36 5.56
N ASP A 49 -22.89 1.21 6.33
CA ASP A 49 -23.09 2.63 5.99
C ASP A 49 -22.08 3.54 6.68
N SER A 50 -21.23 2.98 7.54
CA SER A 50 -20.23 3.74 8.31
C SER A 50 -18.99 4.03 7.45
N PRO A 51 -18.67 5.32 7.17
CA PRO A 51 -17.46 5.70 6.42
C PRO A 51 -16.17 5.14 7.03
N GLU A 52 -16.18 4.91 8.34
CA GLU A 52 -15.06 4.37 9.12
C GLU A 52 -14.78 2.91 8.76
N THR A 53 -15.80 2.06 8.66
CA THR A 53 -15.62 0.64 8.30
C THR A 53 -15.13 0.50 6.87
N LEU A 54 -15.66 1.31 5.95
CA LEU A 54 -15.20 1.33 4.56
C LEU A 54 -13.74 1.79 4.48
N SER A 55 -13.37 2.85 5.22
CA SER A 55 -11.99 3.33 5.33
C SER A 55 -11.05 2.24 5.88
N LEU A 56 -11.46 1.54 6.94
CA LEU A 56 -10.68 0.45 7.55
C LEU A 56 -10.41 -0.69 6.56
N ILE A 57 -11.41 -1.11 5.79
CA ILE A 57 -11.24 -2.23 4.86
C ILE A 57 -10.44 -1.80 3.63
N SER A 58 -10.70 -0.59 3.14
CA SER A 58 -9.88 0.03 2.11
C SER A 58 -8.44 0.29 2.56
N PHE A 59 -8.13 0.23 3.87
CA PHE A 59 -6.77 0.27 4.41
C PHE A 59 -6.09 -1.09 4.37
N PHE A 60 -6.69 -2.09 5.02
CA PHE A 60 -6.02 -3.38 5.20
C PHE A 60 -5.80 -4.12 3.88
N ILE A 61 -6.73 -4.02 2.93
CA ILE A 61 -6.59 -4.70 1.63
C ILE A 61 -5.34 -4.20 0.87
N PRO A 62 -5.18 -2.90 0.56
CA PRO A 62 -3.97 -2.38 -0.05
C PRO A 62 -2.70 -2.68 0.74
N VAL A 63 -2.73 -2.54 2.07
CA VAL A 63 -1.57 -2.84 2.92
C VAL A 63 -1.11 -4.27 2.69
N ILE A 64 -2.01 -5.26 2.76
CA ILE A 64 -1.66 -6.67 2.55
C ILE A 64 -1.05 -6.90 1.16
N PHE A 65 -1.65 -6.35 0.10
CA PHE A 65 -1.14 -6.50 -1.25
C PHE A 65 0.24 -5.83 -1.45
N ILE A 66 0.48 -4.68 -0.83
CA ILE A 66 1.79 -4.01 -0.84
C ILE A 66 2.84 -4.85 -0.12
N LEU A 67 2.51 -5.45 1.03
CA LEU A 67 3.42 -6.34 1.75
C LEU A 67 3.77 -7.58 0.91
N ILE A 68 2.78 -8.19 0.24
CA ILE A 68 3.00 -9.30 -0.70
C ILE A 68 3.90 -8.87 -1.86
N LEU A 69 3.68 -7.69 -2.43
CA LEU A 69 4.48 -7.14 -3.52
C LEU A 69 5.96 -7.00 -3.11
N PHE A 70 6.23 -6.46 -1.93
CA PHE A 70 7.60 -6.31 -1.45
C PHE A 70 8.25 -7.65 -1.03
N ALA A 71 7.46 -8.62 -0.55
CA ALA A 71 7.95 -9.97 -0.33
C ALA A 71 8.34 -10.68 -1.64
N ASP A 72 7.55 -10.51 -2.71
CA ASP A 72 7.87 -11.04 -4.05
C ASP A 72 9.10 -10.34 -4.64
N ASP A 73 9.23 -9.03 -4.44
CA ASP A 73 10.45 -8.30 -4.81
C ASP A 73 11.68 -8.85 -4.10
N ALA A 74 11.60 -9.11 -2.80
CA ALA A 74 12.72 -9.70 -2.06
C ALA A 74 13.11 -11.07 -2.63
N LYS A 75 12.14 -11.91 -2.99
CA LYS A 75 12.36 -13.19 -3.66
C LYS A 75 13.12 -13.01 -4.97
N ARG A 76 12.59 -12.19 -5.89
CA ARG A 76 13.18 -11.98 -7.23
C ARG A 76 14.57 -11.34 -7.16
N HIS A 77 14.76 -10.34 -6.31
CA HIS A 77 16.07 -9.70 -6.14
C HIS A 77 17.12 -10.67 -5.60
N THR A 78 16.71 -11.62 -4.75
CA THR A 78 17.58 -12.69 -4.26
C THR A 78 17.89 -13.69 -5.37
N ALA A 79 16.87 -14.13 -6.11
CA ALA A 79 17.01 -15.13 -7.18
C ALA A 79 17.84 -14.67 -8.38
N TYR A 80 17.83 -13.38 -8.72
CA TYR A 80 18.62 -12.83 -9.83
C TYR A 80 19.94 -12.19 -9.39
N GLY A 81 20.25 -12.15 -8.09
CA GLY A 81 21.42 -11.43 -7.56
C GLY A 81 21.41 -9.92 -7.82
N ARG A 82 20.25 -9.33 -8.16
CA ARG A 82 20.09 -7.92 -8.58
C ARG A 82 19.64 -7.02 -7.44
N TYR A 83 20.08 -7.31 -6.22
CA TYR A 83 19.68 -6.52 -5.05
C TYR A 83 20.30 -5.13 -5.09
N ASN A 84 19.46 -4.10 -5.23
CA ASN A 84 19.84 -2.70 -5.04
C ASN A 84 19.02 -2.08 -3.88
N PRO A 85 19.62 -1.90 -2.68
CA PRO A 85 18.92 -1.34 -1.52
C PRO A 85 18.41 0.08 -1.77
N VAL A 86 19.15 0.88 -2.53
CA VAL A 86 18.81 2.28 -2.82
C VAL A 86 17.56 2.31 -3.70
N LEU A 87 17.51 1.46 -4.73
CA LEU A 87 16.37 1.37 -5.64
C LEU A 87 15.08 0.96 -4.91
N VAL A 88 15.16 -0.09 -4.10
CA VAL A 88 14.02 -0.59 -3.31
C VAL A 88 13.54 0.47 -2.31
N SER A 89 14.46 1.14 -1.62
CA SER A 89 14.12 2.21 -0.67
C SER A 89 13.50 3.41 -1.38
N SER A 90 13.99 3.76 -2.57
CA SER A 90 13.43 4.85 -3.38
C SER A 90 12.00 4.54 -3.83
N ALA A 91 11.73 3.30 -4.27
CA ALA A 91 10.38 2.86 -4.61
C ALA A 91 9.42 2.89 -3.41
N MET A 92 9.88 2.45 -2.22
CA MET A 92 9.09 2.51 -0.98
C MET A 92 8.78 3.95 -0.57
N ILE A 93 9.75 4.86 -0.65
CA ILE A 93 9.56 6.29 -0.35
C ILE A 93 8.59 6.93 -1.35
N LEU A 94 8.72 6.64 -2.65
CA LEU A 94 7.81 7.15 -3.67
C LEU A 94 6.38 6.67 -3.44
N ILE A 95 6.20 5.39 -3.08
CA ILE A 95 4.90 4.84 -2.69
C ILE A 95 4.34 5.58 -1.47
N GLY A 96 5.13 5.73 -0.40
CA GLY A 96 4.71 6.46 0.79
C GLY A 96 4.34 7.91 0.50
N ALA A 97 5.17 8.62 -0.27
CA ALA A 97 4.88 9.99 -0.70
C ALA A 97 3.60 10.08 -1.53
N SER A 98 3.38 9.15 -2.46
CA SER A 98 2.14 9.12 -3.27
C SER A 98 0.89 8.83 -2.45
N TYR A 99 1.03 8.16 -1.30
CA TYR A 99 -0.04 7.94 -0.34
C TYR A 99 -0.35 9.20 0.48
N TYR A 100 0.69 9.94 0.90
CA TYR A 100 0.54 11.10 1.79
C TYR A 100 0.23 12.42 1.06
N LEU A 101 0.80 12.67 -0.12
CA LEU A 101 0.67 13.94 -0.85
C LEU A 101 -0.79 14.35 -1.13
N PRO A 102 -1.71 13.44 -1.52
CA PRO A 102 -3.11 13.80 -1.71
C PRO A 102 -3.79 14.33 -0.43
N CYS A 103 -3.34 13.89 0.75
CA CYS A 103 -3.87 14.36 2.02
C CYS A 103 -3.58 15.85 2.26
N LEU A 104 -2.38 16.32 1.90
CA LEU A 104 -2.06 17.75 1.94
C LEU A 104 -2.93 18.55 0.97
N ALA A 105 -3.21 18.00 -0.22
CA ALA A 105 -3.99 18.67 -1.25
C ALA A 105 -5.46 18.85 -0.87
N VAL A 106 -6.05 17.92 -0.11
CA VAL A 106 -7.46 17.99 0.32
C VAL A 106 -7.73 19.19 1.23
N GLY A 107 -6.76 19.61 2.05
CA GLY A 107 -6.89 20.82 2.88
C GLY A 107 -7.08 22.12 2.07
N TYR A 108 -6.75 22.11 0.77
CA TYR A 108 -6.91 23.27 -0.12
C TYR A 108 -8.22 23.25 -0.94
N ILE A 109 -9.03 22.20 -0.80
CA ILE A 109 -10.27 22.05 -1.58
C ILE A 109 -11.41 22.76 -0.85
N LYS A 110 -11.95 23.79 -1.51
CA LYS A 110 -13.04 24.62 -0.95
C LYS A 110 -14.42 23.95 -1.02
N ASP A 111 -14.59 22.98 -1.91
CA ASP A 111 -15.85 22.24 -2.07
C ASP A 111 -15.87 21.05 -1.09
N ILE A 112 -16.77 21.14 -0.10
CA ILE A 112 -16.93 20.14 0.96
C ILE A 112 -17.22 18.75 0.39
N LYS A 113 -18.06 18.66 -0.65
CA LYS A 113 -18.46 17.37 -1.23
C LYS A 113 -17.29 16.69 -1.92
N ASN A 114 -16.49 17.46 -2.66
CA ASN A 114 -15.30 16.94 -3.33
C ASN A 114 -14.19 16.60 -2.32
N ALA A 115 -14.05 17.39 -1.26
CA ALA A 115 -13.13 17.10 -0.17
C ALA A 115 -13.48 15.79 0.54
N GLU A 116 -14.75 15.53 0.85
CA GLU A 116 -15.21 14.27 1.48
C GLU A 116 -14.98 13.04 0.58
N ILE A 117 -15.25 13.15 -0.72
CA ILE A 117 -14.98 12.06 -1.67
C ILE A 117 -13.47 11.75 -1.66
N LEU A 118 -12.62 12.78 -1.76
CA LEU A 118 -11.17 12.60 -1.74
C LEU A 118 -10.68 12.07 -0.39
N LYS A 119 -11.32 12.46 0.73
CA LYS A 119 -11.07 11.86 2.05
C LYS A 119 -11.28 10.34 2.02
N GLY A 120 -12.39 9.88 1.47
CA GLY A 120 -12.66 8.44 1.36
C GLY A 120 -11.71 7.67 0.42
N PHE A 121 -11.13 8.31 -0.59
CA PHE A 121 -10.18 7.67 -1.51
C PHE A 121 -8.72 7.71 -1.02
N TYR A 122 -8.33 8.77 -0.31
CA TYR A 122 -6.94 9.06 0.01
C TYR A 122 -6.58 8.98 1.49
N PHE A 123 -7.56 9.13 2.38
CA PHE A 123 -7.34 9.08 3.82
C PHE A 123 -7.80 7.73 4.33
N ILE A 124 -6.97 6.75 4.03
CA ILE A 124 -7.28 5.37 4.34
C ILE A 124 -7.10 5.10 5.85
N ASN A 125 -6.56 6.05 6.61
CA ASN A 125 -6.53 6.04 8.08
C ASN A 125 -7.63 6.91 8.70
N TYR A 126 -8.64 7.34 7.93
CA TYR A 126 -9.78 8.12 8.45
C TYR A 126 -10.50 7.39 9.59
N TRP A 127 -10.61 6.06 9.50
CA TRP A 127 -11.15 5.24 10.58
C TRP A 127 -10.42 5.44 11.92
N ALA A 128 -9.10 5.64 11.89
CA ALA A 128 -8.29 5.79 13.09
C ALA A 128 -8.41 7.21 13.68
N SER A 129 -8.51 8.23 12.84
CA SER A 129 -8.74 9.60 13.30
C SER A 129 -10.12 9.77 13.94
N GLU A 130 -11.16 9.14 13.39
CA GLU A 130 -12.51 9.19 13.96
C GLU A 130 -12.61 8.49 15.33
N ILE A 131 -11.87 7.41 15.55
CA ILE A 131 -11.83 6.73 16.86
C ILE A 131 -11.18 7.60 17.93
N VAL A 132 -10.13 8.36 17.57
CA VAL A 132 -9.36 9.16 18.52
C VAL A 132 -9.87 10.60 18.62
N GLY A 133 -10.64 11.07 17.63
CA GLY A 133 -11.21 12.41 17.58
C GLY A 133 -10.18 13.50 17.27
N ASP A 134 -9.21 13.19 16.41
CA ASP A 134 -8.03 14.02 16.14
C ASP A 134 -7.82 14.24 14.63
N GLU A 135 -6.83 15.04 14.24
CA GLU A 135 -6.60 15.47 12.87
C GLU A 135 -6.29 14.29 11.91
N VAL A 136 -7.07 14.17 10.85
CA VAL A 136 -6.96 13.08 9.85
C VAL A 136 -5.59 13.09 9.17
N GLU A 137 -4.99 14.28 9.01
CA GLU A 137 -3.66 14.49 8.43
C GLU A 137 -2.56 13.80 9.25
N LEU A 138 -2.64 13.88 10.59
CA LEU A 138 -1.69 13.25 11.49
C LEU A 138 -1.79 11.73 11.40
N TYR A 139 -3.01 11.18 11.43
CA TYR A 139 -3.23 9.74 11.34
C TYR A 139 -2.84 9.18 9.98
N ASN A 140 -3.03 9.95 8.91
CA ASN A 140 -2.56 9.56 7.59
C ASN A 140 -1.03 9.56 7.49
N LEU A 141 -0.35 10.53 8.11
CA LEU A 141 1.11 10.53 8.20
C LEU A 141 1.63 9.31 8.96
N VAL A 142 1.06 9.03 10.14
CA VAL A 142 1.44 7.88 10.97
C VAL A 142 1.20 6.57 10.22
N GLY A 143 0.04 6.40 9.59
CA GLY A 143 -0.27 5.20 8.81
C GLY A 143 0.63 5.03 7.57
N THR A 144 1.02 6.14 6.93
CA THR A 144 1.99 6.11 5.82
C THR A 144 3.37 5.65 6.30
N LEU A 145 3.86 6.20 7.41
CA LEU A 145 5.13 5.80 8.01
C LEU A 145 5.10 4.33 8.43
N ALA A 146 4.00 3.88 9.04
CA ALA A 146 3.80 2.48 9.40
C ALA A 146 3.83 1.56 8.18
N LEU A 147 3.17 1.93 7.07
CA LEU A 147 3.19 1.17 5.82
C LEU A 147 4.60 1.04 5.25
N VAL A 148 5.38 2.14 5.23
CA VAL A 148 6.76 2.13 4.74
C VAL A 148 7.63 1.23 5.63
N LEU A 149 7.53 1.36 6.95
CA LEU A 149 8.28 0.52 7.89
C LEU A 149 7.92 -0.96 7.75
N LEU A 150 6.62 -1.30 7.70
CA LEU A 150 6.16 -2.67 7.50
C LEU A 150 6.64 -3.27 6.17
N SER A 151 6.67 -2.45 5.11
CA SER A 151 7.19 -2.85 3.80
C SER A 151 8.70 -3.15 3.86
N ILE A 152 9.48 -2.31 4.55
CA ILE A 152 10.91 -2.54 4.80
C ILE A 152 11.11 -3.83 5.57
N PHE A 153 10.42 -4.01 6.69
CA PHE A 153 10.54 -5.22 7.52
C PHE A 153 10.17 -6.48 6.73
N THR A 154 9.06 -6.44 5.99
CA THR A 154 8.61 -7.57 5.16
C THR A 154 9.64 -7.92 4.10
N TYR A 155 10.20 -6.93 3.42
CA TYR A 155 11.26 -7.12 2.44
C TYR A 155 12.50 -7.78 3.07
N LEU A 156 12.97 -7.27 4.21
CA LEU A 156 14.16 -7.78 4.91
C LEU A 156 13.97 -9.23 5.40
N ILE A 157 12.80 -9.53 5.97
CA ILE A 157 12.45 -10.87 6.44
C ILE A 157 12.39 -11.84 5.25
N ALA A 158 11.66 -11.48 4.20
CA ALA A 158 11.56 -12.31 2.99
C ALA A 158 12.94 -12.57 2.39
N ARG A 159 13.77 -11.54 2.23
CA ARG A 159 15.14 -11.67 1.72
C ARG A 159 15.97 -12.62 2.57
N ARG A 160 15.90 -12.52 3.90
CA ARG A 160 16.63 -13.41 4.82
C ARG A 160 16.16 -14.86 4.70
N ILE A 161 14.86 -15.09 4.55
CA ILE A 161 14.30 -16.43 4.33
C ILE A 161 14.79 -17.00 3.01
N TYR A 162 14.72 -16.24 1.92
CA TYR A 162 15.12 -16.72 0.60
C TYR A 162 16.63 -16.96 0.51
N LEU A 163 17.47 -16.09 1.08
CA LEU A 163 18.93 -16.32 1.11
C LEU A 163 19.28 -17.64 1.79
N LYS A 164 18.66 -17.95 2.94
CA LYS A 164 18.86 -19.24 3.61
C LYS A 164 18.47 -20.43 2.74
N LYS A 165 17.41 -20.30 1.95
CA LYS A 165 16.94 -21.34 1.03
C LYS A 165 17.87 -21.54 -0.16
N PHE A 166 18.52 -20.48 -0.63
CA PHE A 166 19.60 -20.58 -1.62
C PHE A 166 20.85 -21.24 -1.03
N GLU A 167 21.25 -20.84 0.18
CA GLU A 167 22.39 -21.43 0.89
C GLU A 167 22.19 -22.92 1.20
N SER A 168 20.95 -23.35 1.46
CA SER A 168 20.60 -24.76 1.69
C SER A 168 20.43 -25.57 0.41
N GLY A 169 20.57 -24.95 -0.78
CA GLY A 169 20.39 -25.62 -2.07
C GLY A 169 18.94 -25.95 -2.43
N GLU A 170 17.95 -25.36 -1.73
CA GLU A 170 16.52 -25.55 -2.05
C GLU A 170 16.09 -24.76 -3.30
N TYR A 171 16.87 -23.74 -3.70
CA TYR A 171 16.63 -22.93 -4.90
C TYR A 171 17.92 -22.74 -5.70
N GLU A 172 17.82 -22.84 -7.02
CA GLU A 172 18.88 -22.48 -7.96
C GLU A 172 18.66 -21.07 -8.51
N TYR A 173 19.75 -20.38 -8.86
CA TYR A 173 19.66 -19.05 -9.47
C TYR A 173 18.98 -19.15 -10.83
N GLU A 174 17.89 -18.40 -11.02
CA GLU A 174 17.27 -18.26 -12.33
C GLU A 174 18.11 -17.26 -13.14
N TYR A 175 18.80 -17.72 -14.19
CA TYR A 175 19.64 -16.88 -15.06
C TYR A 175 18.86 -16.29 -16.24
#